data_AF-A0A4R7X3T4-F1
#
_entry.id   AF-A0A4R7X3T4-F1
#
_cell.length_a   1.000
_cell.length_b   1.000
_cell.length_c   1.000
_cell.angle_alpha   90.00
_cell.angle_beta   90.00
_cell.angle_gamma   90.00
#
_symmetry.space_group_name_H-M   'P 1'
#
loop_
_entity.id
_entity.type
_entity.pdbx_description
1 polymer ?
#
loop_
_entity_poly.entity_id
_entity_poly.type
_entity_poly.pdbx_seq_one_letter_code
_entity_poly.pdbx_strand_id
1 'polypeptide(L)' 'MSSNDMMPGVVSLSHGWGHVGARGVQLGIACDQPGQSANDPTDERLMDGVSCNAALNGVPLTVARA' A
#
# COMPACT_ATOMS: atom_id res chain seq x y z
N MET A 1 -6.36 -9.77 10.66
CA MET A 1 -5.65 -10.91 11.27
C MET A 1 -4.31 -10.38 11.77
N SER A 2 -3.89 -10.73 12.99
CA SER A 2 -2.58 -10.33 13.54
C SER A 2 -1.63 -11.52 13.44
N SER A 3 -0.36 -11.26 13.13
CA SER A 3 0.72 -12.26 13.12
C SER A 3 1.71 -11.95 14.23
N ASN A 4 2.27 -12.99 14.85
CA ASN A 4 3.33 -12.88 15.86
C ASN A 4 4.71 -12.61 15.25
N ASP A 5 4.84 -12.70 13.93
CA ASP A 5 6.13 -12.49 13.23
C ASP A 5 6.44 -11.00 13.00
N MET A 6 5.53 -10.10 13.39
CA MET A 6 5.65 -8.66 13.13
C MET A 6 6.05 -7.90 14.40
N MET A 7 6.91 -6.91 14.24
CA MET A 7 7.26 -6.00 15.33
C MET A 7 6.04 -5.18 15.78
N PRO A 8 5.93 -4.86 17.08
CA PRO A 8 4.89 -3.95 17.57
C PRO A 8 4.92 -2.60 16.85
N GLY A 9 3.75 -2.10 16.46
CA GLY A 9 3.61 -0.82 15.76
C GLY A 9 3.85 -0.88 14.24
N VAL A 10 4.12 -2.05 13.69
CA VAL A 10 4.30 -2.26 12.24
C VAL A 10 3.05 -2.91 11.65
N VAL A 11 2.67 -2.49 10.45
CA VAL A 11 1.73 -3.21 9.59
C VAL A 11 2.42 -3.61 8.30
N SER A 12 2.01 -4.74 7.74
CA SER A 12 2.47 -5.21 6.44
C SER A 12 1.25 -5.31 5.52
N LEU A 13 1.34 -4.65 4.37
CA LEU A 13 0.30 -4.63 3.36
C LEU A 13 0.84 -5.33 2.11
N SER A 14 0.06 -6.25 1.54
CA SER A 14 0.41 -6.90 0.29
C SER A 14 0.38 -5.89 -0.87
N HIS A 15 1.43 -5.88 -1.69
CA HIS A 15 1.46 -5.09 -2.91
C HIS A 15 0.67 -5.78 -4.05
N GLY A 16 0.17 -5.01 -5.01
CA GLY A 16 -0.49 -5.52 -6.23
C GLY A 16 -2.02 -5.65 -6.16
N TRP A 17 -2.65 -4.99 -5.19
CA TRP A 17 -4.10 -4.92 -5.02
C TRP A 17 -4.63 -3.50 -5.22
N GLY A 18 -5.95 -3.29 -5.12
CA GLY A 18 -6.57 -1.96 -5.23
C GLY A 18 -7.07 -1.61 -6.64
N HIS A 19 -7.25 -2.59 -7.52
CA HIS A 19 -7.77 -2.35 -8.87
C HIS A 19 -9.28 -2.18 -8.92
N VAL A 20 -10.01 -2.65 -7.90
CA VAL A 20 -11.47 -2.51 -7.79
C VAL A 20 -11.85 -1.03 -7.73
N GLY A 21 -12.61 -0.56 -8.72
CA GLY A 21 -13.08 0.83 -8.78
C GLY A 21 -12.01 1.86 -9.19
N ALA A 22 -10.80 1.43 -9.54
CA ALA A 22 -9.76 2.32 -10.05
C ALA A 22 -10.11 2.85 -11.46
N ARG A 23 -10.06 4.17 -11.64
CA ARG A 23 -10.41 4.81 -12.92
C ARG A 23 -9.40 4.45 -14.01
N GLY A 24 -9.90 4.02 -15.16
CA GLY A 24 -9.10 3.78 -16.36
C GLY A 24 -8.38 2.43 -16.40
N VAL A 25 -8.56 1.56 -15.40
CA VAL A 25 -7.97 0.22 -15.41
C VAL A 25 -8.75 -0.70 -16.36
N GLN A 26 -8.04 -1.34 -17.31
CA GLN A 26 -8.60 -2.29 -18.29
C GLN A 26 -8.18 -3.74 -18.00
N LEU A 27 -7.96 -4.07 -16.72
CA LEU A 27 -7.53 -5.39 -16.26
C LEU A 27 -8.70 -6.10 -15.57
N GLY A 28 -9.59 -6.72 -16.34
CA GLY A 28 -10.84 -7.31 -15.83
C GLY A 28 -10.64 -8.25 -14.65
N ILE A 29 -9.73 -9.23 -14.77
CA ILE A 29 -9.45 -10.18 -13.68
C ILE A 29 -8.99 -9.46 -12.41
N ALA A 30 -8.11 -8.45 -12.53
CA ALA A 30 -7.60 -7.71 -11.37
C ALA A 30 -8.69 -6.85 -10.71
N CYS A 31 -9.61 -6.28 -11.50
CA CYS A 31 -10.76 -5.53 -11.00
C CYS A 31 -11.79 -6.40 -10.27
N ASP A 32 -11.77 -7.73 -10.47
CA ASP A 32 -12.63 -8.68 -9.74
C ASP A 32 -12.01 -9.13 -8.40
N GLN A 33 -10.75 -8.78 -8.13
CA GLN A 33 -10.02 -9.20 -6.93
C GLN A 33 -10.15 -8.17 -5.79
N PRO A 34 -10.74 -8.51 -4.63
CA PRO A 34 -10.90 -7.57 -3.53
C PRO A 34 -9.56 -7.24 -2.86
N GLY A 35 -9.37 -5.99 -2.45
CA GLY A 35 -8.19 -5.55 -1.73
C GLY A 35 -7.89 -4.08 -1.95
N GLN A 36 -7.08 -3.50 -1.07
CA GLN A 36 -6.69 -2.09 -1.13
C GLN A 36 -5.26 -1.93 -1.67
N SER A 37 -4.99 -0.80 -2.29
CA SER A 37 -3.67 -0.47 -2.80
C SER A 37 -2.77 -0.04 -1.64
N ALA A 38 -1.61 -0.69 -1.51
CA ALA A 38 -0.57 -0.27 -0.55
C ALA A 38 0.08 1.08 -0.93
N ASN A 39 -0.18 1.58 -2.15
CA ASN A 39 0.34 2.85 -2.64
C ASN A 39 -0.54 4.03 -2.23
N ASP A 40 -1.80 3.80 -1.84
CA ASP A 40 -2.73 4.86 -1.43
C ASP A 40 -2.20 5.70 -0.24
N PRO A 41 -1.57 5.12 0.81
CA PRO A 41 -0.97 5.92 1.87
C PRO A 41 0.44 6.48 1.54
N THR A 42 1.05 6.11 0.42
CA THR A 42 2.44 6.49 0.09
C THR A 42 2.48 7.84 -0.62
N ASP A 43 3.36 8.75 -0.19
CA ASP A 43 3.57 10.04 -0.88
C ASP A 43 4.47 9.85 -2.10
N GLU A 44 3.91 10.05 -3.29
CA GLU A 44 4.60 9.91 -4.59
C GLU A 44 5.79 10.87 -4.78
N ARG A 45 5.89 11.92 -3.93
CA ARG A 45 6.98 12.90 -4.00
C ARG A 45 8.06 12.65 -2.95
N LEU A 46 7.87 11.70 -2.04
CA LEU A 46 8.85 11.38 -1.02
C LEU A 46 9.95 10.49 -1.60
N MET A 47 11.15 11.06 -1.72
CA MET A 47 12.30 10.40 -2.31
C MET A 47 13.54 10.66 -1.45
N ASP A 48 14.49 9.73 -1.48
CA ASP A 48 15.83 9.94 -0.96
C ASP A 48 16.55 11.06 -1.74
N GLY A 49 17.12 12.02 -1.02
CA GLY A 49 17.65 13.25 -1.61
C GLY A 49 18.95 13.08 -2.41
N VAL A 50 19.65 11.95 -2.26
CA VAL A 50 20.93 11.71 -2.96
C VAL A 50 20.72 10.83 -4.19
N SER A 51 19.98 9.74 -4.03
CA SER A 51 19.75 8.74 -5.09
C SER A 51 18.49 9.00 -5.91
N CYS A 52 17.60 9.87 -5.45
CA CYS A 52 16.23 10.02 -5.96
C CYS A 52 15.42 8.71 -5.90
N ASN A 53 15.75 7.78 -5.01
CA ASN A 53 14.98 6.56 -4.83
C ASN A 53 13.67 6.85 -4.08
N ALA A 54 12.55 6.32 -4.57
CA ALA A 54 11.25 6.49 -3.93
C ALA A 54 11.21 5.80 -2.55
N ALA A 55 10.66 6.49 -1.55
CA ALA A 55 10.50 5.97 -0.20
C ALA A 55 9.14 5.26 -0.05
N LEU A 56 9.09 3.98 -0.43
CA LEU A 56 7.86 3.18 -0.43
C LEU A 56 7.61 2.39 0.88
N ASN A 57 8.55 2.43 1.82
CA ASN A 57 8.48 1.73 3.10
C ASN A 57 8.70 2.70 4.27
N GLY A 58 8.23 2.32 5.46
CA GLY A 58 8.31 3.19 6.63
C GLY A 58 7.35 4.38 6.59
N VAL A 59 6.27 4.27 5.79
CA VAL A 59 5.23 5.28 5.65
C VAL A 59 4.44 5.40 6.96
N PRO A 60 4.41 6.57 7.62
CA PRO A 60 3.61 6.77 8.82
C PRO A 60 2.12 6.66 8.52
N LEU A 61 1.39 5.91 9.34
CA LEU A 61 -0.05 5.71 9.19
C LEU A 61 -0.75 5.56 10.54
N THR A 62 -2.07 5.74 10.52
CA THR A 62 -2.94 5.44 11.66
C THR A 62 -3.87 4.29 11.28
N VAL A 63 -4.04 3.36 12.20
CA VAL A 63 -4.96 2.22 12.03
C VAL A 63 -6.20 2.45 12.88
N ALA A 64 -7.37 2.31 12.26
CA ALA A 64 -8.66 2.34 12.92
C ALA A 64 -9.50 1.13 12.49
N ARG A 65 -10.52 0.78 13.27
CA ARG A 65 -11.53 -0.19 12.82
C ARG A 65 -12.38 0.48 11.74
N ALA A 66 -12.70 -0.29 10.70
CA ALA A 66 -13.71 0.07 9.71
C ALA A 66 -15.12 0.07 10.33
#